data_AF-A0A920VXM3-F1
#
_entry.id   AF-A0A920VXM3-F1
#
_cell.length_a   1.000
_cell.length_b   1.000
_cell.length_c   1.000
_cell.angle_alpha   90.00
_cell.angle_beta   90.00
_cell.angle_gamma   90.00
#
_symmetry.space_group_name_H-M   'P 1'
#
loop_
_entity.id
_entity.type
_entity.pdbx_description
1 polymer ?
#
loop_
_entity_poly.entity_id
_entity_poly.type
_entity_poly.pdbx_seq_one_letter_code
_entity_poly.pdbx_strand_id
1 'polypeptide(L)' 'MEEKFAISIYVCNKPGVLVRLAQTFARRGYNVDSLVVHRHTTPTFQELQ' A
#
# COMPACT_ATOMS: atom_id res chain seq x y z
N MET A 1 1.72 17.42 18.24
CA MET A 1 1.76 15.96 18.03
C MET A 1 1.50 15.74 16.56
N GLU A 2 2.32 14.92 15.89
CA GLU A 2 2.07 14.53 14.50
C GLU A 2 0.98 13.45 14.48
N GLU A 3 -0.08 13.68 13.73
CA GLU A 3 -1.22 12.77 13.65
C GLU A 3 -0.94 11.69 12.61
N LYS A 4 -1.05 10.41 13.00
CA LYS A 4 -0.78 9.27 12.13
C LYS A 4 -2.07 8.72 11.54
N PHE A 5 -2.04 8.43 10.25
CA PHE A 5 -3.14 7.82 9.51
C PHE A 5 -2.75 6.42 9.07
N ALA A 6 -3.66 5.46 9.19
CA ALA A 6 -3.53 4.10 8.68
C ALA A 6 -4.60 3.86 7.62
N ILE A 7 -4.24 3.21 6.52
CA ILE A 7 -5.16 2.95 5.40
C ILE A 7 -4.99 1.50 4.97
N SER A 8 -6.09 0.75 4.91
CA SER A 8 -6.10 -0.62 4.37
C SER A 8 -6.74 -0.64 2.99
N ILE A 9 -6.05 -1.17 1.98
CA ILE A 9 -6.52 -1.24 0.60
C ILE A 9 -6.33 -2.63 -0.01
N TYR A 10 -7.26 -3.04 -0.86
CA TYR A 10 -7.08 -4.23 -1.70
C TYR A 10 -6.40 -3.86 -3.02
N VAL A 11 -5.36 -4.61 -3.36
CA VAL A 11 -4.57 -4.40 -4.57
C VAL A 11 -4.51 -5.67 -5.40
N CYS A 12 -4.40 -5.51 -6.73
CA CYS A 12 -4.22 -6.66 -7.61
C CYS A 12 -2.86 -7.32 -7.36
N ASN A 13 -2.84 -8.65 -7.29
CA ASN A 13 -1.60 -9.42 -7.21
C ASN A 13 -0.93 -9.50 -8.60
N LYS A 14 -0.27 -8.42 -9.01
CA LYS A 14 0.45 -8.31 -10.28
C LYS A 14 1.81 -7.62 -10.09
N PRO A 15 2.85 -8.02 -10.85
CA PRO A 15 4.14 -7.34 -10.80
C PRO A 15 4.02 -5.83 -11.01
N GLY A 16 4.76 -5.05 -10.22
CA GLY A 16 4.83 -3.59 -10.33
C GLY A 16 3.75 -2.80 -9.59
N VAL A 17 2.73 -3.45 -9.02
CA VAL A 17 1.65 -2.75 -8.26
C VAL A 17 2.20 -2.00 -7.05
N LEU A 18 3.09 -2.62 -6.25
CA LEU A 18 3.71 -1.97 -5.08
C LEU A 18 4.57 -0.76 -5.46
N VAL A 19 5.34 -0.87 -6.54
CA VAL A 19 6.16 0.24 -7.06
C VAL A 19 5.27 1.43 -7.44
N ARG A 20 4.16 1.16 -8.14
CA ARG A 20 3.24 2.20 -8.55
C ARG A 20 2.54 2.86 -7.35
N LEU A 21 2.27 2.10 -6.30
CA LEU A 21 1.71 2.63 -5.06
C LEU A 21 2.71 3.54 -4.34
N ALA A 22 3.93 3.05 -4.12
CA ALA A 22 5.01 3.81 -3.49
C ALA A 22 5.31 5.11 -4.25
N GLN A 23 5.38 5.06 -5.58
CA GLN A 23 5.55 6.23 -6.43
C GLN A 23 4.37 7.22 -6.31
N THR A 24 3.15 6.74 -6.15
CA THR A 24 1.97 7.60 -6.01
C THR A 24 2.02 8.41 -4.70
N PHE A 25 2.46 7.80 -3.60
CA PHE A 25 2.67 8.51 -2.33
C PHE A 25 3.86 9.47 -2.41
N ALA A 26 4.99 9.01 -2.97
CA ALA A 26 6.20 9.82 -3.10
C ALA A 26 5.97 11.08 -3.95
N ARG A 27 5.23 10.96 -5.07
CA ARG A 27 4.89 12.10 -5.94
C ARG A 27 4.02 13.17 -5.28
N ARG A 28 3.31 12.82 -4.21
CA ARG A 28 2.50 13.75 -3.43
C ARG A 28 3.23 14.28 -2.19
N GLY A 29 4.47 13.84 -1.95
CA GLY A 29 5.24 14.23 -0.77
C GLY A 29 4.69 13.63 0.52
N TYR A 30 3.98 12.50 0.45
CA TYR A 30 3.52 11.82 1.66
C TYR A 30 4.65 10.96 2.25
N ASN A 31 4.90 11.15 3.55
CA ASN A 31 5.78 10.28 4.32
C ASN A 31 5.02 9.00 4.70
N VAL A 32 5.56 7.85 4.33
CA VAL A 32 5.02 6.53 4.68
C VAL A 32 5.93 5.92 5.73
N ASP A 33 5.45 5.83 6.97
CA ASP A 33 6.19 5.23 8.09
C ASP A 33 6.36 3.71 7.93
N SER A 34 5.29 3.04 7.48
CA SER A 34 5.27 1.58 7.32
C SER A 34 4.36 1.18 6.16
N LEU A 35 4.72 0.08 5.49
CA LEU A 35 3.95 -0.52 4.41
C LEU A 35 3.96 -2.04 4.58
N VAL A 36 2.80 -2.65 4.82
CA VAL A 36 2.67 -4.09 5.05
C VAL A 36 1.80 -4.72 3.99
N VAL A 37 2.23 -5.87 3.44
CA VAL A 37 1.48 -6.62 2.42
C VAL A 37 1.07 -7.98 2.97
N HIS A 38 -0.22 -8.28 2.89
CA HIS A 38 -0.79 -9.55 3.29
C HIS A 38 -1.36 -10.29 2.07
N ARG A 39 -1.14 -11.60 2.02
CA ARG A 39 -1.85 -12.45 1.07
C ARG A 39 -3.32 -12.52 1.49
N HIS A 40 -4.21 -12.14 0.58
CA HIS A 40 -5.65 -12.30 0.81
C HIS A 40 -6.06 -13.76 0.55
N THR A 41 -7.22 -14.16 1.08
CA THR A 41 -7.81 -15.49 0.82
C THR A 41 -8.13 -15.70 -0.66
N THR A 42 -8.45 -14.62 -1.36
CA THR A 42 -8.59 -14.58 -2.82
C THR A 42 -7.23 -14.38 -3.50
N PRO A 43 -6.73 -15.33 -4.32
CA PRO A 43 -5.36 -15.29 -4.85
C PRO A 43 -5.09 -14.14 -5.84
N THR A 44 -6.15 -13.54 -6.38
CA THR A 44 -6.07 -12.41 -7.33
C THR A 44 -5.79 -11.07 -6.64
N PHE A 45 -6.00 -11.00 -5.33
CA PHE A 45 -5.87 -9.76 -4.56
C PHE A 45 -4.90 -9.96 -3.38
N GLN A 46 -4.32 -8.86 -2.95
CA GLN A 46 -3.55 -8.72 -1.73
C GLN A 46 -4.12 -7.54 -0.95
N GLU A 47 -3.98 -7.59 0.37
CA GLU A 47 -4.34 -6.47 1.24
C GLU A 47 -3.06 -5.74 1.63
N LEU A 48 -3.11 -4.42 1.63
CA LEU A 48 -2.00 -3.54 1.97
C LEU A 48 -2.42 -2.57 3.07
N GLN A 49 -1.63 -2.48 4.13
CA GLN A 49 -1.82 -1.60 5.30
C GLN A 49 -0.65 -0.63 5.48
#